data_AF-A0A9X0Y767-F1
#
_entry.id   AF-A0A9X0Y767-F1
#
_cell.length_a   1.000
_cell.length_b   1.000
_cell.length_c   1.000
_cell.angle_alpha   90.00
_cell.angle_beta   90.00
_cell.angle_gamma   90.00
#
_symmetry.space_group_name_H-M   'P 1'
#
loop_
_entity.id
_entity.type
_entity.pdbx_description
1 polymer ?
#
loop_
_entity_poly.entity_id
_entity_poly.type
_entity_poly.pdbx_seq_one_letter_code
_entity_poly.pdbx_strand_id
1 'polypeptide(L)'
;MINRQDQNAKDGSIAVQANGNVNITKNGLDMAEVKELTQIFLDRHLPALRAEAEAAARKYAGEFLDEFVKKLSEANTVKPEAFAKPDSQACFSSALLSSAEKGDQIDLAMLASMVVARLEQDSDPLLKLVYEEAIAALPRITKEQIAFLTFILFTKHITPKTPSVHSLEFNAQKVLPLIEPGFLISTANREYLCSKGLLNINLVADADLMLSNYKNGVPDFPQTDEELREKYPALNKIIEAYGVDSVPTCFLTASGKLIALSALEVAFGKLDMSIWIN
;
A
#
# COMPACT_ATOMS: atom_id res chain seq x y z
N MET A 1 12.97 56.47 -53.51
CA MET A 1 13.79 56.70 -52.30
C MET A 1 13.68 55.46 -51.43
N ILE A 2 14.78 54.78 -51.14
CA ILE A 2 14.80 53.57 -50.30
C ILE A 2 15.17 54.01 -48.89
N ASN A 3 14.23 53.95 -47.95
CA ASN A 3 14.48 54.20 -46.53
C ASN A 3 15.30 53.03 -45.98
N ARG A 4 16.62 53.22 -45.81
CA ARG A 4 17.49 52.26 -45.11
C ARG A 4 17.45 52.56 -43.61
N GLN A 5 17.06 51.57 -42.81
CA GLN A 5 17.24 51.60 -41.36
C GLN A 5 18.51 50.85 -41.02
N ASP A 6 19.54 51.56 -40.53
CA ASP A 6 20.76 50.94 -40.01
C ASP A 6 20.55 50.61 -38.51
N GLN A 7 20.74 49.34 -38.13
CA GLN A 7 20.76 48.91 -36.73
C GLN A 7 22.07 48.16 -36.42
N ASN A 8 22.73 48.56 -35.34
CA ASN A 8 23.88 47.85 -34.77
C ASN A 8 23.43 47.04 -33.55
N ALA A 9 23.11 45.77 -33.75
CA ALA A 9 22.83 44.83 -32.66
C ALA A 9 24.11 44.10 -32.24
N LYS A 10 24.33 43.98 -30.91
CA LYS A 10 25.45 43.21 -30.33
C LYS A 10 25.02 41.78 -30.02
N ASP A 11 25.99 40.91 -29.79
CA ASP A 11 25.78 39.47 -29.55
C ASP A 11 24.72 39.22 -28.46
N GLY A 12 23.73 38.38 -28.77
CA GLY A 12 22.58 38.10 -27.91
C GLY A 12 21.37 39.05 -28.03
N SER A 13 21.44 40.07 -28.90
CA SER A 13 20.31 41.01 -29.10
C SER A 13 19.39 40.57 -30.24
N ILE A 14 18.08 40.77 -30.09
CA ILE A 14 17.09 40.60 -31.17
C ILE A 14 16.89 41.95 -31.85
N ALA A 15 17.39 42.09 -33.07
CA ALA A 15 17.14 43.26 -33.91
C ALA A 15 15.81 43.09 -34.65
N VAL A 16 14.79 43.89 -34.29
CA VAL A 16 13.50 43.88 -35.00
C VAL A 16 13.37 45.21 -35.77
N GLN A 17 13.22 45.12 -37.09
CA GLN A 17 12.96 46.25 -37.97
C GLN A 17 11.58 46.09 -38.62
N ALA A 18 10.75 47.12 -38.52
CA ALA A 18 9.48 47.19 -39.25
C ALA A 18 9.21 48.63 -39.71
N ASN A 19 8.55 48.75 -40.86
CA ASN A 19 8.14 50.03 -41.43
C ASN A 19 6.81 50.57 -40.82
N GLY A 20 6.35 49.95 -39.72
CA GLY A 20 5.13 50.26 -38.97
C GLY A 20 5.26 49.80 -37.50
N ASN A 21 4.18 49.82 -36.72
CA ASN A 21 4.23 49.51 -35.28
C ASN A 21 4.62 48.04 -35.01
N VAL A 22 5.65 47.83 -34.20
CA VAL A 22 6.06 46.50 -33.68
C VAL A 22 5.48 46.32 -32.29
N ASN A 23 4.58 45.35 -32.11
CA ASN A 23 4.14 44.90 -30.79
C ASN A 23 4.96 43.66 -30.38
N ILE A 24 6.00 43.85 -29.57
CA ILE A 24 6.73 42.74 -28.96
C ILE A 24 5.91 42.21 -27.79
N THR A 25 5.16 41.13 -28.02
CA THR A 25 4.44 40.44 -26.95
C THR A 25 5.39 39.40 -26.35
N LYS A 26 5.95 39.69 -25.17
CA LYS A 26 6.83 38.76 -24.44
C LYS A 26 5.94 37.67 -23.83
N ASN A 27 5.93 36.48 -24.44
CA ASN A 27 5.17 35.34 -23.93
C ASN A 27 6.01 34.58 -22.90
N GLY A 28 5.82 34.89 -21.61
CA GLY A 28 6.46 34.21 -20.49
C GLY A 28 7.43 35.09 -19.69
N LEU A 29 7.82 34.57 -18.52
CA LEU A 29 8.76 35.22 -17.62
C LEU A 29 10.20 35.02 -18.13
N ASP A 30 11.04 36.06 -18.04
CA ASP A 30 12.47 35.90 -18.24
C ASP A 30 13.18 35.29 -17.02
N MET A 31 14.43 34.88 -17.20
CA MET A 31 15.19 34.21 -16.15
C MET A 31 15.43 35.07 -14.90
N ALA A 32 15.48 36.41 -15.04
CA ALA A 32 15.62 37.30 -13.90
C ALA A 32 14.31 37.37 -13.10
N GLU A 33 13.19 37.49 -13.80
CA GLU A 33 11.84 37.46 -13.23
C GLU A 33 11.57 36.11 -12.52
N VAL A 34 11.97 34.98 -13.12
CA VAL A 34 11.87 33.64 -12.49
C VAL A 34 12.72 33.54 -11.22
N LYS A 35 13.96 34.06 -11.26
CA LYS A 35 14.86 34.03 -10.09
C LYS A 35 14.32 34.86 -8.95
N GLU A 36 13.79 36.04 -9.24
CA GLU A 36 13.16 36.92 -8.25
C GLU A 36 11.94 36.26 -7.60
N LEU A 37 11.02 35.71 -8.41
CA LEU A 37 9.84 35.02 -7.90
C LEU A 37 10.21 33.79 -7.06
N THR A 38 11.23 33.03 -7.49
CA THR A 38 11.73 31.87 -6.73
C THR A 38 12.32 32.30 -5.40
N GLN A 39 13.10 33.39 -5.36
CA GLN A 39 13.67 33.90 -4.12
C GLN A 39 12.58 34.36 -3.15
N ILE A 40 11.56 35.08 -3.65
CA ILE A 40 10.40 35.50 -2.85
C ILE A 40 9.68 34.28 -2.28
N PHE A 41 9.48 33.22 -3.08
CA PHE A 41 8.89 31.97 -2.61
C PHE A 41 9.72 31.32 -1.49
N LEU A 42 11.04 31.18 -1.68
CA LEU A 42 11.94 30.57 -0.70
C LEU A 42 11.99 31.35 0.61
N ASP A 43 11.97 32.68 0.56
CA ASP A 43 12.12 33.52 1.75
C ASP A 43 10.80 33.74 2.49
N ARG A 44 9.68 33.87 1.75
CA ARG A 44 8.38 34.26 2.34
C ARG A 44 7.39 33.10 2.51
N HIS A 45 7.41 32.12 1.62
CA HIS A 45 6.37 31.09 1.57
C HIS A 45 6.87 29.72 2.06
N LEU A 46 8.09 29.32 1.67
CA LEU A 46 8.65 28.03 2.08
C LEU A 46 8.74 27.85 3.61
N PRO A 47 9.10 28.85 4.44
CA PRO A 47 9.14 28.67 5.90
C PRO A 47 7.78 28.31 6.50
N ALA A 48 6.70 28.94 6.02
CA ALA A 48 5.34 28.63 6.46
C ALA A 48 4.95 27.20 6.08
N LEU A 49 5.22 26.80 4.82
CA LEU A 49 4.97 25.44 4.35
C LEU A 49 5.78 24.38 5.15
N ARG A 50 7.02 24.70 5.54
CA ARG A 50 7.83 23.83 6.40
C ARG A 50 7.25 23.70 7.80
N ALA A 51 6.77 24.81 8.37
CA ALA A 51 6.13 24.78 9.69
C ALA A 51 4.83 23.96 9.67
N GLU A 52 4.01 24.09 8.61
CA GLU A 52 2.81 23.27 8.41
C GLU A 52 3.16 21.78 8.26
N ALA A 53 4.17 21.45 7.46
CA ALA A 53 4.64 20.08 7.29
C ALA A 53 5.20 19.49 8.60
N GLU A 54 5.95 20.27 9.38
CA GLU A 54 6.45 19.85 10.69
C GLU A 54 5.32 19.60 11.68
N ALA A 55 4.30 20.47 11.70
CA ALA A 55 3.13 20.29 12.56
C ALA A 55 2.35 19.03 12.20
N ALA A 56 2.16 18.76 10.89
CA ALA A 56 1.53 17.53 10.42
C ALA A 56 2.34 16.29 10.80
N ALA A 57 3.66 16.31 10.59
CA ALA A 57 4.55 15.21 10.94
C ALA A 57 4.52 14.89 12.45
N ARG A 58 4.52 15.92 13.31
CA ARG A 58 4.40 15.76 14.76
C ARG A 58 3.05 15.16 15.16
N LYS A 59 1.96 15.60 14.52
CA LYS A 59 0.62 15.05 14.74
C LYS A 59 0.59 13.56 14.42
N TYR A 60 1.03 13.17 13.21
CA TYR A 60 1.00 11.77 12.76
C TYR A 60 1.92 10.86 13.56
N ALA A 61 3.09 11.37 13.99
CA ALA A 61 3.96 10.66 14.93
C ALA A 61 3.25 10.41 16.27
N GLY A 62 2.52 11.41 16.78
CA GLY A 62 1.71 11.26 17.99
C GLY A 62 0.62 10.20 17.85
N GLU A 63 -0.15 10.23 16.76
CA GLU A 63 -1.20 9.24 16.48
C GLU A 63 -0.64 7.80 16.40
N PHE A 64 0.53 7.62 15.78
CA PHE A 64 1.21 6.33 15.79
C PHE A 64 1.62 5.89 17.19
N LEU A 65 2.18 6.79 18.01
CA LEU A 65 2.58 6.47 19.38
C LEU A 65 1.37 6.07 20.24
N ASP A 66 0.23 6.73 20.06
CA ASP A 66 -1.00 6.40 20.78
C ASP A 66 -1.50 4.98 20.41
N GLU A 67 -1.55 4.65 19.12
CA GLU A 67 -1.89 3.28 18.68
C GLU A 67 -0.85 2.25 19.13
N PHE A 68 0.44 2.60 19.11
CA PHE A 68 1.51 1.74 19.60
C PHE A 68 1.36 1.43 21.09
N VAL A 69 1.13 2.44 21.93
CA VAL A 69 0.92 2.26 23.38
C VAL A 69 -0.32 1.43 23.65
N LYS A 70 -1.41 1.69 22.93
CA LYS A 70 -2.64 0.90 23.03
C LYS A 70 -2.38 -0.56 22.69
N LYS A 71 -1.73 -0.85 21.56
CA LYS A 71 -1.39 -2.22 21.16
C LYS A 71 -0.41 -2.91 22.11
N LEU A 72 0.56 -2.17 22.62
CA LEU A 72 1.50 -2.68 23.61
C LEU A 72 0.78 -3.02 24.93
N SER A 73 -0.25 -2.26 25.33
CA SER A 73 -1.04 -2.54 26.53
C SER A 73 -1.93 -3.79 26.39
N GLU A 74 -2.32 -4.13 25.16
CA GLU A 74 -3.02 -5.38 24.83
C GLU A 74 -2.07 -6.59 24.82
N ALA A 75 -0.77 -6.35 24.64
CA ALA A 75 0.27 -7.37 24.58
C ALA A 75 0.83 -7.68 25.98
N ASN A 76 0.64 -8.93 26.44
CA ASN A 76 1.10 -9.35 27.77
C ASN A 76 2.50 -10.00 27.79
N THR A 77 3.18 -10.09 26.64
CA THR A 77 4.40 -10.90 26.48
C THR A 77 5.65 -10.08 26.14
N VAL A 78 5.50 -8.82 25.75
CA VAL A 78 6.64 -7.96 25.41
C VAL A 78 7.40 -7.58 26.68
N LYS A 79 8.69 -7.93 26.72
CA LYS A 79 9.56 -7.62 27.86
C LYS A 79 10.35 -6.32 27.62
N PRO A 80 10.69 -5.55 28.67
CA PRO A 80 11.49 -4.34 28.54
C PRO A 80 12.81 -4.53 27.78
N GLU A 81 13.44 -5.70 27.89
CA GLU A 81 14.71 -6.00 27.23
C GLU A 81 14.58 -6.04 25.70
N ALA A 82 13.39 -6.33 25.16
CA ALA A 82 13.15 -6.30 23.72
C ALA A 82 13.37 -4.89 23.16
N PHE A 83 12.98 -3.85 23.90
CA PHE A 83 13.20 -2.46 23.49
C PHE A 83 14.68 -2.08 23.49
N ALA A 84 15.52 -2.69 24.32
CA ALA A 84 16.94 -2.32 24.39
C ALA A 84 17.75 -2.80 23.18
N LYS A 85 17.19 -3.66 22.31
CA LYS A 85 17.92 -4.26 21.20
C LYS A 85 18.07 -3.31 20.02
N PRO A 86 19.25 -3.25 19.36
CA PRO A 86 19.47 -2.34 18.24
C PRO A 86 18.51 -2.54 17.05
N ASP A 87 18.19 -3.78 16.71
CA ASP A 87 17.24 -4.16 15.64
C ASP A 87 15.80 -3.73 15.99
N SER A 88 15.44 -3.84 17.26
CA SER A 88 14.14 -3.38 17.79
C SER A 88 14.00 -1.87 17.74
N GLN A 89 15.05 -1.14 18.13
CA GLN A 89 15.10 0.32 18.03
C GLN A 89 15.08 0.80 16.57
N ALA A 90 15.81 0.13 15.67
CA ALA A 90 15.82 0.47 14.25
C ALA A 90 14.43 0.29 13.61
N CYS A 91 13.77 -0.83 13.91
CA CYS A 91 12.41 -1.11 13.42
C CYS A 91 11.39 -0.08 13.93
N PHE A 92 11.38 0.20 15.25
CA PHE A 92 10.50 1.20 15.84
C PHE A 92 10.73 2.59 15.24
N SER A 93 11.99 3.00 15.11
CA SER A 93 12.36 4.31 14.55
C SER A 93 11.91 4.44 13.08
N SER A 94 12.06 3.37 12.29
CA SER A 94 11.60 3.33 10.91
C SER A 94 10.08 3.47 10.79
N ALA A 95 9.33 2.78 11.66
CA ALA A 95 7.87 2.88 11.71
C ALA A 95 7.41 4.28 12.14
N LEU A 96 8.05 4.86 13.16
CA LEU A 96 7.76 6.22 13.63
C LEU A 96 8.02 7.26 12.53
N LEU A 97 9.16 7.18 11.84
CA LEU A 97 9.49 8.07 10.72
C LEU A 97 8.48 7.93 9.59
N SER A 98 8.16 6.70 9.19
CA SER A 98 7.19 6.45 8.13
C SER A 98 5.80 6.99 8.47
N SER A 99 5.41 6.88 9.75
CA SER A 99 4.15 7.45 10.24
C SER A 99 4.15 8.97 10.17
N ALA A 100 5.24 9.62 10.57
CA ALA A 100 5.39 11.07 10.48
C ALA A 100 5.34 11.56 9.01
N GLU A 101 5.89 10.80 8.07
CA GLU A 101 5.93 11.14 6.64
C GLU A 101 4.60 10.89 5.92
N LYS A 102 3.86 9.84 6.29
CA LYS A 102 2.70 9.35 5.53
C LYS A 102 1.36 9.59 6.20
N GLY A 103 1.31 9.64 7.52
CA GLY A 103 0.11 9.94 8.29
C GLY A 103 -1.12 9.15 7.86
N ASP A 104 -2.14 9.89 7.42
CA ASP A 104 -3.45 9.40 7.01
C ASP A 104 -3.46 8.51 5.75
N GLN A 105 -2.35 8.45 5.02
CA GLN A 105 -2.18 7.59 3.85
C GLN A 105 -1.98 6.12 4.22
N ILE A 106 -1.62 5.81 5.46
CA ILE A 106 -1.29 4.45 5.92
C ILE A 106 -2.17 4.05 7.11
N ASP A 107 -2.29 2.74 7.34
CA ASP A 107 -2.98 2.23 8.52
C ASP A 107 -2.01 2.21 9.72
N LEU A 108 -2.05 3.28 10.53
CA LEU A 108 -1.21 3.44 11.70
C LEU A 108 -1.46 2.36 12.76
N ALA A 109 -2.71 1.92 12.92
CA ALA A 109 -3.07 0.90 13.90
C ALA A 109 -2.52 -0.47 13.49
N MET A 110 -2.58 -0.81 12.20
CA MET A 110 -1.96 -2.02 11.65
C MET A 110 -0.43 -1.97 11.80
N LEU A 111 0.20 -0.84 11.44
CA LEU A 111 1.65 -0.66 11.59
C LEU A 111 2.09 -0.83 13.06
N ALA A 112 1.39 -0.18 13.99
CA ALA A 112 1.63 -0.31 15.42
C ALA A 112 1.50 -1.76 15.90
N SER A 113 0.45 -2.47 15.46
CA SER A 113 0.23 -3.89 15.78
C SER A 113 1.40 -4.76 15.32
N MET A 114 1.91 -4.52 14.10
CA MET A 114 3.05 -5.27 13.57
C MET A 114 4.36 -4.99 14.32
N VAL A 115 4.60 -3.75 14.73
CA VAL A 115 5.79 -3.41 15.54
C VAL A 115 5.72 -4.09 16.91
N VAL A 116 4.57 -4.08 17.58
CA VAL A 116 4.37 -4.79 18.84
C VAL A 116 4.56 -6.30 18.65
N ALA A 117 3.94 -6.88 17.62
CA ALA A 117 4.09 -8.30 17.31
C ALA A 117 5.55 -8.68 17.03
N ARG A 118 6.32 -7.86 16.31
CA ARG A 118 7.77 -8.04 16.17
C ARG A 118 8.42 -8.16 17.56
N LEU A 119 8.18 -7.21 18.45
CA LEU A 119 8.82 -7.19 19.77
C LEU A 119 8.52 -8.45 20.62
N GLU A 120 7.39 -9.14 20.36
CA GLU A 120 7.07 -10.43 20.97
C GLU A 120 7.94 -11.59 20.40
N GLN A 121 8.38 -11.50 19.15
CA GLN A 121 9.06 -12.58 18.43
C GLN A 121 10.54 -12.64 18.72
N ASP A 122 10.93 -12.98 19.94
CA ASP A 122 12.33 -12.88 20.31
C ASP A 122 13.19 -14.10 19.96
N SER A 123 12.55 -15.25 19.76
CA SER A 123 13.18 -16.57 19.59
C SER A 123 13.26 -17.09 18.16
N ASP A 124 12.50 -16.53 17.21
CA ASP A 124 12.47 -16.98 15.81
C ASP A 124 13.15 -15.94 14.89
N PRO A 125 14.38 -16.21 14.41
CA PRO A 125 15.10 -15.28 13.53
C PRO A 125 14.40 -15.04 12.19
N LEU A 126 13.74 -16.04 11.61
CA LEU A 126 13.08 -15.88 10.31
C LEU A 126 11.84 -15.00 10.47
N LEU A 127 11.03 -15.27 11.48
CA LEU A 127 9.82 -14.49 11.73
C LEU A 127 10.16 -13.02 12.05
N LYS A 128 11.27 -12.74 12.77
CA LYS A 128 11.78 -11.37 12.93
C LYS A 128 12.02 -10.68 11.59
N LEU A 129 12.73 -11.32 10.67
CA LEU A 129 13.02 -10.76 9.35
C LEU A 129 11.74 -10.52 8.54
N VAL A 130 10.77 -11.44 8.63
CA VAL A 130 9.47 -11.28 7.95
C VAL A 130 8.70 -10.08 8.49
N TYR A 131 8.67 -9.88 9.82
CA TYR A 131 8.07 -8.68 10.42
C TYR A 131 8.79 -7.41 10.00
N GLU A 132 10.12 -7.40 10.03
CA GLU A 132 10.92 -6.23 9.64
C GLU A 132 10.67 -5.82 8.18
N GLU A 133 10.67 -6.78 7.26
CA GLU A 133 10.39 -6.53 5.84
C GLU A 133 8.96 -6.03 5.63
N ALA A 134 7.99 -6.64 6.31
CA ALA A 134 6.59 -6.23 6.21
C ALA A 134 6.35 -4.83 6.78
N ILE A 135 6.96 -4.49 7.92
CA ILE A 135 6.92 -3.14 8.54
C ILE A 135 7.56 -2.10 7.62
N ALA A 136 8.65 -2.44 6.93
CA ALA A 136 9.30 -1.54 5.98
C ALA A 136 8.47 -1.33 4.69
N ALA A 137 7.73 -2.36 4.26
CA ALA A 137 6.93 -2.31 3.04
C ALA A 137 5.54 -1.67 3.24
N LEU A 138 4.91 -1.86 4.40
CA LEU A 138 3.54 -1.41 4.67
C LEU A 138 3.31 0.10 4.39
N PRO A 139 4.20 1.03 4.76
CA PRO A 139 4.01 2.45 4.48
C PRO A 139 4.16 2.85 3.01
N ARG A 140 4.50 1.89 2.14
CA ARG A 140 4.82 2.09 0.73
C ARG A 140 3.79 1.47 -0.20
N ILE A 141 2.71 0.92 0.34
CA ILE A 141 1.64 0.30 -0.44
C ILE A 141 0.28 0.95 -0.13
N THR A 142 -0.65 0.86 -1.05
CA THR A 142 -1.98 1.48 -0.90
C THR A 142 -2.98 0.55 -0.22
N LYS A 143 -4.14 1.08 0.19
CA LYS A 143 -5.23 0.29 0.78
C LYS A 143 -5.76 -0.75 -0.20
N GLU A 144 -5.86 -0.41 -1.49
CA GLU A 144 -6.27 -1.33 -2.56
C GLU A 144 -5.25 -2.45 -2.75
N GLN A 145 -3.96 -2.14 -2.62
CA GLN A 145 -2.90 -3.14 -2.68
C GLN A 145 -2.94 -4.08 -1.46
N ILE A 146 -3.17 -3.57 -0.25
CA ILE A 146 -3.39 -4.38 0.95
C ILE A 146 -4.63 -5.28 0.76
N ALA A 147 -5.73 -4.72 0.26
CA ALA A 147 -6.96 -5.46 -0.06
C ALA A 147 -6.69 -6.59 -1.07
N PHE A 148 -5.85 -6.35 -2.08
CA PHE A 148 -5.44 -7.38 -3.03
C PHE A 148 -4.58 -8.47 -2.38
N LEU A 149 -3.60 -8.13 -1.54
CA LEU A 149 -2.82 -9.16 -0.83
C LEU A 149 -3.74 -10.01 0.07
N THR A 150 -4.67 -9.35 0.76
CA THR A 150 -5.71 -9.96 1.60
C THR A 150 -6.60 -10.90 0.79
N PHE A 151 -6.99 -10.49 -0.42
CA PHE A 151 -7.76 -11.30 -1.36
C PHE A 151 -7.03 -12.58 -1.72
N ILE A 152 -5.77 -12.49 -2.16
CA ILE A 152 -4.95 -13.65 -2.52
C ILE A 152 -4.76 -14.59 -1.32
N LEU A 153 -4.55 -14.04 -0.12
CA LEU A 153 -4.43 -14.85 1.10
C LEU A 153 -5.73 -15.61 1.37
N PHE A 154 -6.87 -14.91 1.33
CA PHE A 154 -8.16 -15.51 1.61
C PHE A 154 -8.49 -16.65 0.64
N THR A 155 -8.25 -16.47 -0.66
CA THR A 155 -8.60 -17.47 -1.67
C THR A 155 -7.65 -18.67 -1.73
N LYS A 156 -6.34 -18.45 -1.51
CA LYS A 156 -5.33 -19.51 -1.66
C LYS A 156 -4.92 -20.20 -0.37
N HIS A 157 -5.04 -19.53 0.76
CA HIS A 157 -4.45 -19.98 2.01
C HIS A 157 -5.49 -20.20 3.11
N ILE A 158 -6.68 -19.60 3.03
CA ILE A 158 -7.69 -19.79 4.08
C ILE A 158 -8.66 -20.89 3.67
N THR A 159 -8.57 -22.03 4.36
CA THR A 159 -9.53 -23.13 4.23
C THR A 159 -10.20 -23.38 5.58
N PRO A 160 -11.54 -23.29 5.68
CA PRO A 160 -12.23 -23.64 6.91
C PRO A 160 -12.06 -25.13 7.20
N LYS A 161 -11.89 -25.46 8.49
CA LYS A 161 -11.64 -26.84 8.96
C LYS A 161 -12.74 -27.84 8.56
N THR A 162 -13.97 -27.35 8.44
CA THR A 162 -15.16 -28.11 8.03
C THR A 162 -15.91 -27.29 6.99
N PRO A 163 -15.55 -27.39 5.70
CA PRO A 163 -16.12 -26.54 4.68
C PRO A 163 -17.56 -26.96 4.37
N SER A 164 -18.48 -26.00 4.48
CA SER A 164 -19.81 -26.05 3.87
C SER A 164 -20.03 -24.79 3.04
N VAL A 165 -20.87 -24.86 2.02
CA VAL A 165 -21.17 -23.70 1.16
C VAL A 165 -21.69 -22.52 2.00
N HIS A 166 -22.56 -22.79 2.97
CA HIS A 166 -23.05 -21.78 3.91
C HIS A 166 -21.94 -21.14 4.76
N SER A 167 -20.99 -21.93 5.25
CA SER A 167 -19.84 -21.39 6.00
C SER A 167 -18.90 -20.58 5.11
N LEU A 168 -18.72 -20.96 3.85
CA LEU A 168 -17.92 -20.22 2.89
C LEU A 168 -18.57 -18.89 2.55
N GLU A 169 -19.88 -18.87 2.29
CA GLU A 169 -20.64 -17.63 2.07
C GLU A 169 -20.59 -16.72 3.29
N PHE A 170 -20.78 -17.27 4.50
CA PHE A 170 -20.71 -16.48 5.73
C PHE A 170 -19.34 -15.81 5.91
N ASN A 171 -18.26 -16.54 5.65
CA ASN A 171 -16.90 -15.99 5.71
C ASN A 171 -16.65 -14.99 4.56
N ALA A 172 -17.14 -15.29 3.36
CA ALA A 172 -17.06 -14.39 2.21
C ALA A 172 -17.75 -13.05 2.50
N GLN A 173 -18.95 -13.05 3.08
CA GLN A 173 -19.68 -11.83 3.45
C GLN A 173 -18.91 -10.96 4.44
N LYS A 174 -18.21 -11.56 5.40
CA LYS A 174 -17.38 -10.83 6.37
C LYS A 174 -16.14 -10.20 5.75
N VAL A 175 -15.49 -10.92 4.83
CA VAL A 175 -14.21 -10.50 4.25
C VAL A 175 -14.40 -9.59 3.04
N LEU A 176 -15.50 -9.73 2.30
CA LEU A 176 -15.74 -9.02 1.05
C LEU A 176 -15.49 -7.51 1.14
N PRO A 177 -15.96 -6.76 2.16
CA PRO A 177 -15.68 -5.33 2.27
C PRO A 177 -14.18 -4.99 2.39
N LEU A 178 -13.37 -5.91 2.91
CA LEU A 178 -11.91 -5.74 3.06
C LEU A 178 -11.16 -6.01 1.75
N ILE A 179 -11.62 -6.96 0.94
CA ILE A 179 -10.90 -7.43 -0.25
C ILE A 179 -11.41 -6.85 -1.56
N GLU A 180 -12.67 -6.41 -1.61
CA GLU A 180 -13.29 -5.86 -2.81
C GLU A 180 -12.52 -4.68 -3.43
N PRO A 181 -11.95 -3.73 -2.65
CA PRO A 181 -11.11 -2.67 -3.23
C PRO A 181 -9.90 -3.19 -4.02
N GLY A 182 -9.46 -4.42 -3.75
CA GLY A 182 -8.33 -5.07 -4.40
C GLY A 182 -8.66 -5.80 -5.70
N PHE A 183 -9.94 -6.00 -6.06
CA PHE A 183 -10.31 -6.85 -7.20
C PHE A 183 -9.85 -6.30 -8.56
N LEU A 184 -9.71 -4.98 -8.70
CA LEU A 184 -9.44 -4.33 -9.98
C LEU A 184 -8.08 -3.63 -10.02
N ILE A 185 -7.09 -4.10 -9.25
CA ILE A 185 -5.75 -3.52 -9.35
C ILE A 185 -5.13 -3.83 -10.72
N SER A 186 -4.44 -2.85 -11.29
CA SER A 186 -3.79 -2.99 -12.60
C SER A 186 -2.56 -3.91 -12.55
N THR A 187 -2.09 -4.37 -13.71
CA THR A 187 -0.82 -5.11 -13.83
C THR A 187 0.36 -4.34 -13.23
N ALA A 188 0.44 -3.03 -13.46
CA ALA A 188 1.48 -2.18 -12.88
C ALA A 188 1.45 -2.17 -11.33
N ASN A 189 0.25 -2.24 -10.72
CA ASN A 189 0.15 -2.38 -9.27
C ASN A 189 0.66 -3.74 -8.79
N ARG A 190 0.38 -4.82 -9.53
CA ARG A 190 0.89 -6.16 -9.22
C ARG A 190 2.42 -6.22 -9.34
N GLU A 191 2.98 -5.67 -10.41
CA GLU A 191 4.43 -5.56 -10.61
C GLU A 191 5.10 -4.70 -9.53
N TYR A 192 4.46 -3.61 -9.10
CA TYR A 192 4.93 -2.82 -7.98
C TYR A 192 5.00 -3.64 -6.70
N LEU A 193 3.97 -4.46 -6.39
CA LEU A 193 3.99 -5.36 -5.24
C LEU A 193 5.11 -6.42 -5.33
N CYS A 194 5.40 -6.92 -6.53
CA CYS A 194 6.57 -7.76 -6.77
C CYS A 194 7.88 -7.03 -6.48
N SER A 195 8.01 -5.78 -6.92
CA SER A 195 9.20 -4.96 -6.64
C SER A 195 9.41 -4.66 -5.15
N LYS A 196 8.34 -4.75 -4.34
CA LYS A 196 8.38 -4.65 -2.87
C LYS A 196 8.54 -6.00 -2.17
N GLY A 197 8.72 -7.09 -2.92
CA GLY A 197 8.91 -8.42 -2.34
C GLY A 197 7.66 -8.95 -1.59
N LEU A 198 6.47 -8.44 -1.89
CA LEU A 198 5.21 -8.88 -1.25
C LEU A 198 4.45 -9.93 -2.06
N LEU A 199 4.72 -9.96 -3.37
CA LEU A 199 4.02 -10.78 -4.34
C LEU A 199 5.01 -11.44 -5.30
N ASN A 200 4.69 -12.64 -5.76
CA ASN A 200 5.34 -13.31 -6.87
C ASN A 200 4.28 -13.62 -7.94
N ILE A 201 4.63 -13.44 -9.20
CA ILE A 201 3.78 -13.82 -10.33
C ILE A 201 4.44 -15.00 -11.02
N ASN A 202 3.74 -16.14 -11.05
CA ASN A 202 4.20 -17.35 -11.73
C ASN A 202 3.22 -17.75 -12.82
N LEU A 203 3.50 -17.32 -14.04
CA LEU A 203 2.66 -17.54 -15.23
C LEU A 203 2.58 -19.02 -15.66
N VAL A 204 3.44 -19.89 -15.13
CA VAL A 204 3.47 -21.33 -15.47
C VAL A 204 2.58 -22.14 -14.52
N ALA A 205 2.31 -21.63 -13.32
CA ALA A 205 1.48 -22.29 -12.31
C ALA A 205 -0.03 -22.03 -12.51
N ASP A 206 -0.43 -21.58 -13.70
CA ASP A 206 -1.75 -21.05 -14.00
C ASP A 206 -2.81 -22.16 -14.14
N ALA A 207 -3.29 -22.63 -12.99
CA ALA A 207 -4.59 -23.24 -12.93
C ALA A 207 -5.40 -22.46 -11.90
N ASP A 208 -6.50 -21.85 -12.34
CA ASP A 208 -7.58 -21.48 -11.43
C ASP A 208 -8.12 -22.77 -10.79
N LEU A 209 -7.54 -23.13 -9.66
CA LEU A 209 -7.93 -24.28 -8.88
C LEU A 209 -9.00 -23.93 -7.84
N MET A 210 -9.37 -22.65 -7.66
CA MET A 210 -10.25 -22.26 -6.56
C MET A 210 -11.64 -22.88 -6.74
N LEU A 211 -12.26 -22.64 -7.89
CA LEU A 211 -13.60 -23.16 -8.18
C LEU A 211 -13.62 -24.68 -8.21
N SER A 212 -12.59 -25.31 -8.79
CA SER A 212 -12.50 -26.78 -8.84
C SER A 212 -12.27 -27.39 -7.46
N ASN A 213 -11.45 -26.76 -6.61
CA ASN A 213 -11.26 -27.19 -5.22
C ASN A 213 -12.56 -27.08 -4.42
N TYR A 214 -13.36 -26.04 -4.63
CA TYR A 214 -14.66 -25.93 -3.98
C TYR A 214 -15.66 -26.98 -4.47
N LYS A 215 -15.78 -27.18 -5.79
CA LYS A 215 -16.66 -28.20 -6.36
C LYS A 215 -16.32 -29.63 -5.88
N ASN A 216 -15.03 -29.91 -5.68
CA ASN A 216 -14.55 -31.24 -5.26
C ASN A 216 -14.49 -31.43 -3.74
N GLY A 217 -14.24 -30.35 -2.99
CA GLY A 217 -13.94 -30.41 -1.55
C GLY A 217 -15.07 -29.97 -0.63
N VAL A 218 -16.14 -29.36 -1.16
CA VAL A 218 -17.27 -28.86 -0.38
C VAL A 218 -18.51 -29.69 -0.70
N PRO A 219 -19.11 -30.37 0.30
CA PRO A 219 -20.38 -31.06 0.10
C PRO A 219 -21.47 -30.10 -0.38
N ASP A 220 -22.30 -30.57 -1.32
CA ASP A 220 -23.46 -29.84 -1.86
C ASP A 220 -23.12 -28.48 -2.49
N PHE A 221 -21.91 -28.32 -3.03
CA PHE A 221 -21.53 -27.10 -3.75
C PHE A 221 -22.43 -26.87 -4.98
N PRO A 222 -22.91 -25.62 -5.22
CA PRO A 222 -23.73 -25.29 -6.39
C PRO A 222 -23.10 -25.74 -7.70
N GLN A 223 -23.90 -26.38 -8.55
CA GLN A 223 -23.41 -26.91 -9.84
C GLN A 223 -23.52 -25.90 -10.97
N THR A 224 -24.40 -24.90 -10.84
CA THR A 224 -24.62 -23.83 -11.82
C THR A 224 -24.21 -22.47 -11.25
N ASP A 225 -23.69 -21.60 -12.12
CA ASP A 225 -23.30 -20.24 -11.76
C ASP A 225 -24.52 -19.40 -11.33
N GLU A 226 -25.70 -19.70 -11.87
CA GLU A 226 -26.96 -19.05 -11.51
C GLU A 226 -27.36 -19.35 -10.06
N GLU A 227 -27.28 -20.63 -9.64
CA GLU A 227 -27.57 -21.01 -8.26
C GLU A 227 -26.57 -20.37 -7.27
N LEU A 228 -25.29 -20.33 -7.66
CA LEU A 228 -24.25 -19.68 -6.88
C LEU A 228 -24.52 -18.18 -6.71
N ARG A 229 -24.88 -17.49 -7.80
CA ARG A 229 -25.16 -16.05 -7.81
C ARG A 229 -26.40 -15.69 -6.99
N GLU A 230 -27.46 -16.50 -7.05
CA GLU A 230 -28.71 -16.22 -6.33
C GLU A 230 -28.60 -16.52 -4.83
N LYS A 231 -28.01 -17.65 -4.45
CA LYS A 231 -27.99 -18.13 -3.06
C LYS A 231 -26.75 -17.70 -2.28
N TYR A 232 -25.63 -17.49 -2.96
CA TYR A 232 -24.31 -17.22 -2.35
C TYR A 232 -23.58 -16.08 -3.06
N PRO A 233 -24.16 -14.86 -3.07
CA PRO A 233 -23.69 -13.76 -3.89
C PRO A 233 -22.29 -13.26 -3.51
N ALA A 234 -21.91 -13.30 -2.23
CA ALA A 234 -20.58 -12.84 -1.82
C ALA A 234 -19.50 -13.81 -2.30
N LEU A 235 -19.71 -15.12 -2.13
CA LEU A 235 -18.82 -16.16 -2.62
C LEU A 235 -18.70 -16.11 -4.15
N ASN A 236 -19.83 -15.96 -4.86
CA ASN A 236 -19.83 -15.81 -6.32
C ASN A 236 -18.92 -14.66 -6.77
N LYS A 237 -19.05 -13.49 -6.12
CA LYS A 237 -18.28 -12.30 -6.48
C LYS A 237 -16.77 -12.50 -6.27
N ILE A 238 -16.37 -13.19 -5.21
CA ILE A 238 -14.96 -13.52 -4.94
C ILE A 238 -14.43 -14.49 -6.01
N ILE A 239 -15.21 -15.51 -6.38
CA ILE A 239 -14.82 -16.49 -7.42
C ILE A 239 -14.68 -15.80 -8.78
N GLU A 240 -15.66 -14.97 -9.18
CA GLU A 240 -15.60 -14.20 -10.43
C GLU A 240 -14.37 -13.29 -10.46
N ALA A 241 -14.07 -12.59 -9.35
CA ALA A 241 -12.89 -11.75 -9.24
C ALA A 241 -11.58 -12.55 -9.28
N TYR A 242 -11.57 -13.78 -8.77
CA TYR A 242 -10.38 -14.62 -8.75
C TYR A 242 -10.06 -15.22 -10.12
N GLY A 243 -11.09 -15.49 -10.92
CA GLY A 243 -10.96 -15.94 -12.30
C GLY A 243 -10.51 -14.83 -13.28
N VAL A 244 -10.36 -13.58 -12.83
CA VAL A 244 -9.85 -12.48 -13.66
C VAL A 244 -8.37 -12.71 -13.99
N ASP A 245 -8.00 -12.40 -15.23
CA ASP A 245 -6.69 -12.63 -15.83
C ASP A 245 -5.52 -12.36 -14.87
N SER A 246 -4.60 -13.33 -14.78
CA SER A 246 -3.39 -13.38 -13.95
C SER A 246 -3.55 -13.42 -12.43
N VAL A 247 -4.74 -13.25 -11.85
CA VAL A 247 -4.94 -13.38 -10.39
C VAL A 247 -4.56 -14.78 -9.87
N PRO A 248 -4.93 -15.89 -10.53
CA PRO A 248 -4.52 -17.23 -10.10
C PRO A 248 -3.01 -17.45 -10.16
N THR A 249 -2.26 -16.66 -10.94
CA THR A 249 -0.79 -16.74 -11.04
C THR A 249 -0.06 -16.00 -9.91
N CYS A 250 -0.78 -15.26 -9.07
CA CYS A 250 -0.22 -14.42 -8.01
C CYS A 250 -0.04 -15.20 -6.70
N PHE A 251 1.15 -15.20 -6.12
CA PHE A 251 1.49 -15.88 -4.87
C PHE A 251 2.12 -14.92 -3.87
N LEU A 252 1.69 -14.97 -2.62
CA LEU A 252 2.24 -14.09 -1.58
C LEU A 252 3.59 -14.62 -1.08
N THR A 253 4.52 -13.69 -0.84
CA THR A 253 5.73 -13.97 -0.04
C THR A 253 5.37 -14.05 1.45
N ALA A 254 6.32 -14.43 2.31
CA ALA A 254 6.08 -14.45 3.76
C ALA A 254 5.63 -13.07 4.29
N SER A 255 6.29 -12.00 3.87
CA SER A 255 5.94 -10.62 4.25
C SER A 255 4.58 -10.19 3.68
N GLY A 256 4.27 -10.59 2.43
CA GLY A 256 2.96 -10.36 1.82
C GLY A 256 1.82 -11.07 2.57
N LYS A 257 2.04 -12.32 3.00
CA LYS A 257 1.10 -13.05 3.85
C LYS A 257 0.92 -12.35 5.20
N LEU A 258 1.99 -11.77 5.76
CA LEU A 258 1.91 -11.06 7.03
C LEU A 258 1.08 -9.79 6.99
N ILE A 259 1.26 -8.98 5.96
CA ILE A 259 0.41 -7.81 5.74
C ILE A 259 -1.04 -8.26 5.54
N ALA A 260 -1.28 -9.23 4.65
CA ALA A 260 -2.61 -9.74 4.36
C ALA A 260 -3.31 -10.32 5.60
N LEU A 261 -2.60 -11.08 6.43
CA LEU A 261 -3.17 -11.67 7.64
C LEU A 261 -3.52 -10.61 8.67
N SER A 262 -2.62 -9.63 8.87
CA SER A 262 -2.86 -8.52 9.79
C SER A 262 -4.11 -7.71 9.39
N ALA A 263 -4.38 -7.58 8.09
CA ALA A 263 -5.61 -6.96 7.60
C ALA A 263 -6.87 -7.83 7.86
N LEU A 264 -6.74 -9.15 7.78
CA LEU A 264 -7.85 -10.07 8.08
C LEU A 264 -8.22 -10.15 9.55
N GLU A 265 -7.34 -9.76 10.46
CA GLU A 265 -7.66 -9.75 11.90
C GLU A 265 -8.84 -8.82 12.22
N VAL A 266 -9.11 -7.83 11.37
CA VAL A 266 -10.30 -6.96 11.48
C VAL A 266 -11.59 -7.76 11.31
N ALA A 267 -11.60 -8.79 10.46
CA ALA A 267 -12.79 -9.61 10.20
C ALA A 267 -12.92 -10.83 11.13
N PHE A 268 -11.80 -11.42 11.55
CA PHE A 268 -11.79 -12.71 12.27
C PHE A 268 -11.22 -12.64 13.69
N GLY A 269 -10.70 -11.49 14.13
CA GLY A 269 -9.95 -11.36 15.38
C GLY A 269 -8.50 -11.82 15.23
N LYS A 270 -7.77 -11.94 16.35
CA LYS A 270 -6.34 -12.29 16.35
C LYS A 270 -6.10 -13.65 15.67
N LEU A 271 -5.23 -13.69 14.67
CA LEU A 271 -4.89 -14.91 13.92
C LEU A 271 -3.44 -15.32 14.22
N ASP A 272 -3.22 -16.59 14.55
CA ASP A 272 -1.87 -17.08 14.87
C ASP A 272 -1.03 -17.27 13.61
N MET A 273 0.10 -16.56 13.55
CA MET A 273 1.02 -16.57 12.44
C MET A 273 1.94 -17.77 12.35
N SER A 274 2.18 -18.44 13.48
CA SER A 274 3.10 -19.58 13.55
C SER A 274 2.64 -20.78 12.73
N ILE A 275 1.35 -20.79 12.33
CA ILE A 275 0.74 -21.83 11.50
C ILE A 275 1.35 -21.85 10.08
N TRP A 276 1.91 -20.74 9.60
CA TRP A 276 2.37 -20.59 8.20
C TRP A 276 3.87 -20.74 7.99
N ILE A 277 4.67 -20.66 9.06
CA ILE A 277 6.14 -20.71 9.00
C ILE A 277 6.68 -22.10 9.39
N ASN A 278 5.85 -22.96 10.00
CA ASN A 278 6.17 -24.35 10.30
C ASN A 278 5.83 -25.31 9.16
#